data_AF-A0A946PD34-F1
#
_entry.id   AF-A0A946PD34-F1
#
_cell.length_a   1.000
_cell.length_b   1.000
_cell.length_c   1.000
_cell.angle_alpha   90.00
_cell.angle_beta   90.00
_cell.angle_gamma   90.00
#
_symmetry.space_group_name_H-M   'P 1'
#
loop_
_entity.id
_entity.type
_entity.pdbx_description
1 polymer ?
#
loop_
_entity_poly.entity_id
_entity_poly.type
_entity_poly.pdbx_seq_one_letter_code
_entity_poly.pdbx_strand_id
1 'polypeptide(L)'
;LPRLGADGRSIQRDGVRVHVVVLKPELTDAAFTDTLLVARALDMPGVQLVFDHGGVEAERFGAQTSGHTVLYSPNGRLLFVGGITGTRGHAGDNESAELVVRAFYQKVNASQEAARARVFGCALTEPLCGEGNSKNIGM
;
A
#
# COMPACT_ATOMS: atom_id res chain seq x y z
N LEU A 1 1.25 -21.70 -16.02
CA LEU A 1 2.52 -22.45 -16.05
C LEU A 1 3.46 -21.85 -15.01
N PRO A 2 4.03 -22.64 -14.08
CA PRO A 2 5.04 -22.13 -13.15
C PRO A 2 6.26 -21.67 -13.93
N ARG A 3 6.79 -20.48 -13.64
CA ARG A 3 8.08 -20.03 -14.19
C ARG A 3 9.20 -20.62 -13.33
N LEU A 4 10.13 -21.31 -13.98
CA LEU A 4 11.35 -21.86 -13.36
C LEU A 4 12.34 -20.71 -13.10
N GLY A 5 13.10 -20.81 -12.01
CA GLY A 5 14.24 -19.93 -11.75
C GLY A 5 15.39 -20.19 -12.73
N ALA A 6 16.39 -19.31 -12.74
CA ALA A 6 17.60 -19.43 -13.58
C ALA A 6 18.41 -20.72 -13.30
N ASP A 7 18.13 -21.40 -12.18
CA ASP A 7 18.72 -22.67 -11.74
C ASP A 7 17.84 -23.90 -12.03
N GLY A 8 16.73 -23.74 -12.76
CA GLY A 8 15.83 -24.84 -13.12
C GLY A 8 15.01 -25.40 -11.95
N ARG A 9 15.02 -24.75 -10.78
CA ARG A 9 14.16 -25.12 -9.65
C ARG A 9 12.81 -24.42 -9.77
N SER A 10 11.75 -25.12 -9.38
CA SER A 10 10.43 -24.49 -9.21
C SER A 10 10.56 -23.41 -8.15
N ILE A 11 10.27 -22.15 -8.51
CA ILE A 11 10.11 -21.10 -7.51
C ILE A 11 8.83 -21.45 -6.75
N GLN A 12 8.98 -22.12 -5.62
CA GLN A 12 7.89 -22.28 -4.67
C GLN A 12 7.58 -20.86 -4.18
N ARG A 13 6.56 -20.23 -4.75
CA ARG A 13 6.06 -18.97 -4.21
C ARG A 13 5.46 -19.33 -2.86
N ASP A 14 6.16 -19.03 -1.78
CA ASP A 14 5.53 -18.94 -0.47
C ASP A 14 4.27 -18.10 -0.65
N GLY A 15 3.11 -18.69 -0.37
CA GLY A 15 1.81 -18.20 -0.81
C GLY A 15 1.41 -16.90 -0.09
N VAL A 16 1.95 -15.77 -0.54
CA VAL A 16 1.52 -14.44 -0.12
C VAL A 16 0.41 -13.96 -1.04
N ARG A 17 -0.69 -13.48 -0.44
CA ARG A 17 -1.68 -12.70 -1.17
C ARG A 17 -1.30 -11.23 -1.05
N VAL A 18 -1.07 -10.58 -2.19
CA VAL A 18 -0.69 -9.16 -2.23
C VAL A 18 -1.87 -8.36 -2.76
N HIS A 19 -2.29 -7.37 -1.98
CA HIS A 19 -3.32 -6.42 -2.39
C HIS A 19 -2.69 -5.03 -2.51
N VAL A 20 -3.02 -4.33 -3.59
CA VAL A 20 -2.77 -2.89 -3.71
C VAL A 20 -4.11 -2.20 -3.54
N VAL A 21 -4.21 -1.36 -2.51
CA VAL A 21 -5.44 -0.66 -2.16
C VAL A 21 -5.30 0.80 -2.59
N VAL A 22 -6.20 1.26 -3.46
CA VAL A 22 -6.23 2.63 -3.96
C VAL A 22 -7.49 3.29 -3.42
N LEU A 23 -7.32 4.27 -2.53
CA LEU A 23 -8.42 5.09 -2.05
C LEU A 23 -9.10 5.79 -3.22
N LYS A 24 -10.41 5.57 -3.37
CA LYS A 24 -11.25 6.24 -4.36
C LYS A 24 -12.34 7.03 -3.64
N PRO A 25 -12.27 8.38 -3.65
CA PRO A 25 -13.36 9.20 -3.11
C PRO A 25 -14.67 8.96 -3.87
N GLU A 26 -15.82 9.09 -3.19
CA GLU A 26 -17.15 8.77 -3.76
C GLU A 26 -17.56 9.65 -4.96
N LEU A 27 -16.89 10.79 -5.16
CA LEU A 27 -17.23 11.80 -6.17
C LEU A 27 -16.14 11.99 -7.24
N THR A 28 -15.35 10.95 -7.54
CA THR A 28 -14.36 11.01 -8.62
C THR A 28 -14.79 10.19 -9.84
N ASP A 29 -14.54 10.76 -11.01
CA ASP A 29 -14.85 10.13 -12.29
C ASP A 29 -13.93 8.94 -12.61
N ALA A 30 -14.14 8.31 -13.77
CA ALA A 30 -13.32 7.18 -14.22
C ALA A 30 -11.84 7.58 -14.47
N ALA A 31 -11.56 8.85 -14.80
CA ALA A 31 -10.20 9.32 -15.07
C ALA A 31 -9.33 9.32 -13.81
N PHE A 32 -9.93 9.41 -12.62
CA PHE A 32 -9.22 9.26 -11.34
C PHE A 32 -8.52 7.90 -11.19
N THR A 33 -9.05 6.86 -11.83
CA THR A 33 -8.47 5.51 -11.79
C THR A 33 -7.53 5.22 -12.97
N ASP A 34 -7.51 6.07 -13.99
CA ASP A 34 -6.62 5.95 -15.14
C ASP A 34 -5.28 6.64 -14.87
N THR A 35 -4.53 6.07 -13.93
CA THR A 35 -3.23 6.61 -13.52
C THR A 35 -2.12 5.60 -13.77
N LEU A 36 -0.89 6.10 -13.95
CA LEU A 36 0.30 5.26 -14.07
C LEU A 36 0.46 4.30 -12.88
N LEU A 37 0.04 4.69 -11.67
CA LEU A 37 0.09 3.84 -10.48
C LEU A 37 -0.86 2.64 -10.59
N VAL A 38 -2.09 2.87 -11.03
CA VAL A 38 -3.09 1.82 -11.26
C VAL A 38 -2.65 0.88 -12.37
N ALA A 39 -2.20 1.42 -13.51
CA ALA A 39 -1.67 0.62 -14.62
C ALA A 39 -0.51 -0.28 -14.17
N ARG A 40 0.44 0.27 -13.41
CA ARG A 40 1.57 -0.49 -12.86
C ARG A 40 1.12 -1.60 -11.91
N ALA A 41 0.14 -1.34 -11.04
CA ALA A 41 -0.36 -2.35 -10.12
C ALA A 41 -1.07 -3.50 -10.85
N LEU A 42 -1.84 -3.20 -11.90
CA LEU A 42 -2.50 -4.20 -12.75
C LEU A 42 -1.50 -5.08 -13.51
N ASP A 43 -0.37 -4.51 -13.91
CA ASP A 43 0.70 -5.23 -14.60
C ASP A 43 1.53 -6.15 -13.68
N MET A 44 1.40 -6.02 -12.34
CA MET A 44 2.20 -6.79 -11.38
C MET A 44 1.67 -8.23 -11.20
N PRO A 45 2.48 -9.27 -11.49
CA PRO A 45 2.01 -10.65 -11.40
C PRO A 45 1.71 -11.11 -9.96
N GLY A 46 0.44 -11.43 -9.70
CA GLY A 46 -0.04 -11.93 -8.41
C GLY A 46 -0.50 -10.84 -7.44
N VAL A 47 -0.58 -9.59 -7.90
CA VAL A 47 -1.18 -8.47 -7.17
C VAL A 47 -2.67 -8.39 -7.48
N GLN A 48 -3.49 -8.16 -6.45
CA GLN A 48 -4.92 -7.87 -6.58
C GLN A 48 -5.14 -6.38 -6.30
N LEU A 49 -5.64 -5.66 -7.30
CA LEU A 49 -6.00 -4.25 -7.14
C LEU A 49 -7.38 -4.13 -6.49
N VAL A 50 -7.50 -3.29 -5.47
CA VAL A 50 -8.75 -2.97 -4.77
C VAL A 50 -8.94 -1.46 -4.79
N PHE A 51 -10.08 -1.01 -5.29
CA PHE A 51 -10.51 0.38 -5.12
C PHE A 51 -11.28 0.51 -3.81
N ASP A 52 -10.70 1.25 -2.87
CA ASP A 52 -11.27 1.48 -1.54
C ASP A 52 -12.21 2.67 -1.58
N HIS A 53 -13.48 2.39 -1.85
CA HIS A 53 -14.54 3.38 -1.89
C HIS A 53 -14.85 3.86 -0.47
N GLY A 54 -14.70 5.17 -0.24
CA GLY A 54 -15.01 5.78 1.06
C GLY A 54 -13.98 5.50 2.17
N GLY A 55 -12.88 4.80 1.89
CA GLY A 55 -11.79 4.59 2.86
C GLY A 55 -12.00 3.45 3.85
N VAL A 56 -12.90 2.51 3.56
CA VAL A 56 -13.25 1.38 4.44
C VAL A 56 -12.04 0.48 4.72
N GLU A 57 -11.25 0.16 3.70
CA GLU A 57 -10.05 -0.67 3.86
C GLU A 57 -8.91 0.13 4.50
N ALA A 58 -8.75 1.41 4.17
CA ALA A 58 -7.80 2.30 4.81
C ALA A 58 -8.05 2.37 6.33
N GLU A 59 -9.31 2.54 6.76
CA GLU A 59 -9.69 2.50 8.17
C GLU A 59 -9.41 1.12 8.79
N ARG A 60 -9.85 0.03 8.14
CA ARG A 60 -9.65 -1.34 8.62
C ARG A 60 -8.18 -1.66 8.90
N PHE A 61 -7.27 -1.16 8.07
CA PHE A 61 -5.83 -1.40 8.21
C PHE A 61 -5.09 -0.29 8.96
N GLY A 62 -5.79 0.75 9.44
CA GLY A 62 -5.17 1.87 10.16
C GLY A 62 -4.26 2.74 9.28
N ALA A 63 -4.49 2.75 7.98
CA ALA A 63 -3.69 3.50 7.02
C ALA A 63 -4.13 4.98 6.98
N GLN A 64 -3.26 5.87 7.47
CA GLN A 64 -3.49 7.33 7.44
C GLN A 64 -2.76 8.04 6.28
N THR A 65 -1.77 7.38 5.69
CA THR A 65 -0.86 7.97 4.70
C THR A 65 -0.66 7.00 3.54
N SER A 66 -0.61 7.49 2.30
CA SER A 66 -0.28 6.66 1.15
C SER A 66 1.11 6.04 1.29
N GLY A 67 1.27 4.79 0.82
CA GLY A 67 2.49 3.99 1.04
C GLY A 67 2.51 3.18 2.35
N HIS A 68 1.43 3.23 3.13
CA HIS A 68 1.25 2.36 4.29
C HIS A 68 1.19 0.89 3.87
N THR A 69 2.02 0.06 4.48
CA THR A 69 2.15 -1.37 4.16
C THR A 69 1.96 -2.20 5.41
N VAL A 70 1.15 -3.25 5.31
CA VAL A 70 0.90 -4.22 6.38
C VAL A 70 1.20 -5.63 5.89
N LEU A 71 1.80 -6.46 6.75
CA LEU A 71 2.00 -7.89 6.52
C LEU A 71 1.36 -8.67 7.66
N TYR A 72 0.55 -9.66 7.30
CA TYR A 72 -0.05 -10.58 8.26
C TYR A 72 0.49 -12.00 8.04
N SER A 73 0.60 -12.76 9.13
CA SER A 73 0.84 -14.20 9.07
C SER A 73 -0.41 -14.96 8.58
N PRO A 74 -0.29 -16.24 8.22
CA PRO A 74 -1.43 -17.06 7.81
C PRO A 74 -2.55 -17.17 8.85
N ASN A 75 -2.24 -17.01 10.14
CA ASN A 75 -3.23 -16.99 11.24
C ASN A 75 -3.73 -15.57 11.59
N GLY A 76 -3.45 -14.56 10.76
CA GLY A 76 -3.98 -13.20 10.92
C GLY A 76 -3.23 -12.31 11.91
N ARG A 77 -2.05 -12.72 12.40
CA ARG A 77 -1.22 -11.89 13.29
C ARG A 77 -0.45 -10.86 12.46
N LEU A 78 -0.48 -9.59 12.89
CA LEU A 78 0.34 -8.54 12.30
C LEU A 78 1.83 -8.85 12.48
N LEU A 79 2.58 -8.88 11.39
CA LEU A 79 4.03 -9.09 11.35
C LEU A 79 4.81 -7.84 10.97
N PHE A 80 4.19 -6.92 10.25
CA PHE A 80 4.79 -5.64 9.84
C PHE A 80 3.70 -4.59 9.66
N VAL A 81 3.99 -3.35 10.06
CA VAL A 81 3.20 -2.16 9.76
C VAL A 81 4.13 -0.97 9.61
N GLY A 82 4.08 -0.26 8.48
CA GLY A 82 4.97 0.87 8.23
C GLY A 82 5.11 1.20 6.75
N GLY A 83 6.05 2.10 6.43
CA GLY A 83 6.41 2.43 5.04
C GLY A 83 7.55 1.56 4.55
N ILE A 84 7.53 1.20 3.26
CA ILE A 84 8.61 0.43 2.61
C ILE A 84 9.61 1.31 1.82
N THR A 85 9.54 2.62 2.03
CA THR A 85 10.41 3.61 1.38
C THR A 85 11.23 4.30 2.46
N GLY A 86 12.56 4.13 2.44
CA GLY A 86 13.45 4.64 3.48
C GLY A 86 13.51 6.18 3.56
N THR A 87 13.63 6.87 2.42
CA THR A 87 13.62 8.34 2.32
C THR A 87 12.99 8.80 0.99
N ARG A 88 12.49 10.04 0.94
CA ARG A 88 11.98 10.65 -0.31
C ARG A 88 13.13 10.80 -1.31
N GLY A 89 12.96 10.30 -2.53
CA GLY A 89 13.91 10.47 -3.64
C GLY A 89 15.07 9.48 -3.71
N HIS A 90 15.11 8.44 -2.86
CA HIS A 90 16.06 7.33 -3.00
C HIS A 90 15.34 6.06 -3.48
N ALA A 91 15.62 5.65 -4.72
CA ALA A 91 15.37 4.29 -5.20
C ALA A 91 16.57 3.42 -4.84
N GLY A 92 16.35 2.26 -4.22
CA GLY A 92 17.41 1.34 -3.80
C GLY A 92 17.02 0.54 -2.57
N ASP A 93 17.96 -0.29 -2.10
CA ASP A 93 17.83 -1.06 -0.87
C ASP A 93 17.48 -0.13 0.29
N ASN A 94 16.45 -0.50 1.04
CA ASN A 94 16.06 0.24 2.22
C ASN A 94 15.73 -0.74 3.34
N GLU A 95 16.16 -0.37 4.55
CA GLU A 95 16.02 -1.20 5.75
C GLU A 95 14.57 -1.65 5.94
N SER A 96 13.60 -0.78 5.66
CA SER A 96 12.18 -1.11 5.81
C SER A 96 11.68 -2.20 4.85
N ALA A 97 12.13 -2.20 3.60
CA ALA A 97 11.81 -3.23 2.61
C ALA A 97 12.45 -4.58 2.99
N GLU A 98 13.70 -4.55 3.45
CA GLU A 98 14.38 -5.75 3.97
C GLU A 98 13.66 -6.30 5.21
N LEU A 99 13.17 -5.43 6.09
CA LEU A 99 12.38 -5.82 7.26
C LEU A 99 11.10 -6.57 6.87
N VAL A 100 10.36 -6.09 5.86
CA VAL A 100 9.16 -6.79 5.35
C VAL A 100 9.52 -8.17 4.80
N VAL A 101 10.57 -8.25 3.98
CA VAL A 101 11.02 -9.50 3.37
C VAL A 101 11.46 -10.50 4.45
N ARG A 102 12.21 -10.03 5.46
CA ARG A 102 12.62 -10.86 6.59
C ARG A 102 11.43 -11.35 7.41
N ALA A 103 10.50 -10.46 7.75
CA ALA A 103 9.27 -10.81 8.46
C ALA A 103 8.46 -11.87 7.68
N PHE A 104 8.42 -11.75 6.36
CA PHE A 104 7.75 -12.72 5.49
C PHE A 104 8.42 -14.11 5.51
N TYR A 105 9.72 -14.20 5.26
CA TYR A 105 10.39 -15.51 5.19
C TYR A 105 10.55 -16.17 6.55
N GLN A 106 10.86 -15.40 7.60
CA GLN A 106 11.13 -15.94 8.94
C GLN A 106 9.87 -16.04 9.81
N LYS A 107 8.73 -15.50 9.35
CA LYS A 107 7.46 -15.44 10.10
C LYS A 107 7.59 -14.77 11.48
N VAL A 108 8.58 -13.90 11.63
CA VAL A 108 8.84 -13.14 12.86
C VAL A 108 7.97 -11.90 12.91
N ASN A 109 7.60 -11.50 14.12
CA ASN A 109 6.93 -10.22 14.31
C ASN A 109 7.98 -9.11 14.27
N ALA A 110 7.97 -8.30 13.21
CA ALA A 110 8.79 -7.12 13.04
C ALA A 110 7.98 -5.82 13.20
N SER A 111 6.75 -5.89 13.72
CA SER A 111 5.84 -4.73 13.77
C SER A 111 6.37 -3.62 14.67
N GLN A 112 7.14 -3.96 15.71
CA GLN A 112 7.73 -2.99 16.63
C GLN A 112 8.92 -2.26 15.99
N GLU A 113 9.75 -2.98 15.25
CA GLU A 113 10.85 -2.43 14.46
C GLU A 113 10.30 -1.57 13.31
N ALA A 114 9.24 -2.06 12.66
CA ALA A 114 8.55 -1.37 11.57
C ALA A 114 7.78 -0.13 12.02
N ALA A 115 7.33 -0.05 13.28
CA ALA A 115 6.70 1.16 13.82
C ALA A 115 7.64 2.38 13.77
N ARG A 116 8.96 2.17 13.65
CA ARG A 116 9.94 3.25 13.42
C ARG A 116 10.08 3.64 11.95
N ALA A 117 9.64 2.78 11.02
CA ALA A 117 9.66 3.05 9.59
C ALA A 117 8.57 4.06 9.24
N ARG A 118 8.99 5.29 8.93
CA ARG A 118 8.09 6.37 8.53
C ARG A 118 7.38 6.01 7.22
N VAL A 119 6.08 6.29 7.18
CA VAL A 119 5.31 6.25 5.93
C VAL A 119 5.37 7.64 5.30
N PHE A 120 5.87 7.72 4.07
CA PHE A 120 5.92 8.96 3.31
C PHE A 120 4.90 8.92 2.17
N GLY A 121 3.99 9.88 2.16
CA GLY A 121 2.93 9.97 1.17
C GLY A 121 1.97 11.11 1.46
N CYS A 122 0.90 11.17 0.68
CA CYS A 122 -0.22 12.07 0.93
C CYS A 122 -1.10 11.50 2.04
N ALA A 123 -1.77 12.36 2.80
CA ALA A 123 -2.79 11.92 3.74
C ALA A 123 -3.92 11.18 2.98
N LEU A 124 -4.39 10.07 3.54
CA LEU A 124 -5.58 9.34 3.05
C LEU A 124 -6.86 9.88 3.69
N THR A 125 -6.72 10.48 4.86
CA THR A 125 -7.79 11.19 5.56
C THR A 125 -7.53 12.68 5.44
N GLU A 126 -8.27 13.35 4.56
CA GLU A 126 -8.54 14.78 4.66
C GLU A 126 -9.98 15.01 4.22
N PRO A 127 -10.76 15.86 4.94
CA PRO A 127 -12.05 16.28 4.42
C PRO A 127 -11.75 16.91 3.06
N LEU A 128 -12.54 16.56 2.04
CA LEU A 128 -12.56 17.31 0.80
C LEU A 128 -12.55 18.79 1.20
N CYS A 129 -11.49 19.51 0.86
CA CYS A 129 -11.44 20.94 1.07
C CYS A 129 -12.64 21.47 0.29
N GLY A 130 -13.71 21.78 1.02
CA GLY A 130 -14.97 22.18 0.43
C GLY A 130 -14.69 23.34 -0.48
N GLU A 131 -15.17 23.25 -1.72
CA GLU A 131 -15.25 24.39 -2.60
C GLU A 131 -15.82 25.57 -1.79
N GLY A 132 -14.99 26.59 -1.58
CA GLY A 132 -15.44 27.88 -1.09
C GLY A 132 -16.37 28.45 -2.14
N ASN A 133 -17.65 28.07 -2.09
CA ASN A 133 -18.69 28.64 -2.92
C ASN A 133 -18.80 30.12 -2.57
N SER A 134 -18.32 30.96 -3.49
CA SER A 134 -18.63 32.38 -3.57
C SER A 134 -20.13 32.60 -3.40
N LYS A 135 -20.58 32.96 -2.20
CA LYS A 135 -21.84 33.67 -2.03
C LYS A 135 -21.53 35.13 -1.79
N ASN A 136 -21.81 35.92 -2.82
CA ASN A 136 -22.05 37.35 -2.77
C ASN A 136 -22.65 37.77 -1.42
N ILE A 137 -21.97 38.66 -0.72
CA ILE A 137 -22.64 39.60 0.18
C ILE A 137 -22.58 40.94 -0.53
N GLY A 138 -23.68 41.28 -1.18
CA GLY A 138 -23.92 42.65 -1.60
C GLY A 138 -24.12 43.52 -0.37
N MET A 139 -23.43 44.66 -0.36
CA MET A 139 -23.95 45.96 0.08
C MET A 139 -23.04 47.06 -0.45
#